data_AF-A0A318UAL3-F1
#
_entry.id   AF-A0A318UAL3-F1
#
_cell.length_a   1.000
_cell.length_b   1.000
_cell.length_c   1.000
_cell.angle_alpha   90.00
_cell.angle_beta   90.00
_cell.angle_gamma   90.00
#
_symmetry.space_group_name_H-M   'P 1'
#
loop_
_entity.id
_entity.type
_entity.pdbx_description
1 polymer ?
#
loop_
_entity_poly.entity_id
_entity_poly.type
_entity_poly.pdbx_seq_one_letter_code
_entity_poly.pdbx_strand_id
1 'polypeptide(L)'
;MKRKRLQYGLVLVLAMSNLALFAQNPFDAARLLTDSSAKIHPLKQPEKVVVPKKRFGRAMIQLGLAELIPFTFDRYVTRVDYAKISFKTIGHNLKLSSWTWDNDEFQTNQFGHPYHGSLFFSSFRTNGYTFWESAPAVVVGSYLWETFAENQEPSPNDFINTSFGGIVLGETTYRLSNKIINNRSRGFKRQASEVLAFIVNPMNGLTRILDGKWGKVNHDPLANDSSKVSAEFDFGVRRYSQSNENLSTKGRFGWYGRVKLLYGNAYENYRTPFTNIYINAEFGKDDSSSVNIINVYGSLAGWRIRSGEHIRHLAVLSANYDYIRNQAFFYGAQSVKLNLMSEYKLSSGVKMNTLIGLGPVVLAAVPDKYRFRGRDYDYTSGIGVSGAGGFSIDEKLFFSVNYRGGWLKTINGNSSHYFLHTVSSEIRYEFLRGLSFTFEPGYFRLEGNYRDYEDVNKKYPYLRTSFRYQVNL
;
A
#
# COMPACT_ATOMS: atom_id res chain seq x y z
N MET A 1 -14.45 60.85 18.91
CA MET A 1 -15.21 59.74 19.53
C MET A 1 -15.29 58.56 18.55
N LYS A 2 -15.19 57.31 19.04
CA LYS A 2 -15.33 55.99 18.37
C LYS A 2 -15.35 55.92 16.81
N ARG A 3 -14.28 55.38 16.22
CA ARG A 3 -14.30 54.75 14.86
C ARG A 3 -15.21 53.50 14.88
N LYS A 4 -16.09 53.31 13.89
CA LYS A 4 -16.76 52.01 13.67
C LYS A 4 -15.85 51.09 12.85
N ARG A 5 -15.58 49.87 13.34
CA ARG A 5 -15.00 48.77 12.55
C ARG A 5 -16.14 48.00 11.88
N LEU A 6 -15.99 47.67 10.60
CA LEU A 6 -16.85 46.68 9.95
C LEU A 6 -16.34 45.29 10.34
N GLN A 7 -17.21 44.44 10.90
CA GLN A 7 -16.90 43.03 11.15
C GLN A 7 -17.42 42.18 9.99
N TYR A 8 -16.51 41.62 9.19
CA TYR A 8 -16.85 40.57 8.24
C TYR A 8 -17.01 39.23 8.98
N GLY A 9 -18.21 38.99 9.52
CA GLY A 9 -18.61 37.68 10.03
C GLY A 9 -18.94 36.74 8.86
N LEU A 10 -18.02 35.84 8.52
CA LEU A 10 -18.20 34.87 7.44
C LEU A 10 -19.17 33.74 7.85
N VAL A 11 -20.47 34.03 7.85
CA VAL A 11 -21.53 33.03 8.09
C VAL A 11 -21.70 32.17 6.84
N LEU A 12 -20.94 31.09 6.76
CA LEU A 12 -20.94 30.18 5.61
C LEU A 12 -22.10 29.18 5.73
N VAL A 13 -23.27 29.59 5.26
CA VAL A 13 -24.51 28.77 5.26
C VAL A 13 -24.38 27.61 4.26
N LEU A 14 -23.99 26.43 4.77
CA LEU A 14 -23.99 25.19 3.99
C LEU A 14 -25.39 24.59 3.89
N ALA A 15 -26.19 25.13 2.97
CA ALA A 15 -27.47 24.56 2.55
C ALA A 15 -27.26 23.29 1.70
N MET A 16 -26.89 22.18 2.35
CA MET A 16 -26.74 20.85 1.74
C MET A 16 -28.00 20.01 1.95
N SER A 17 -29.00 20.21 1.10
CA SER A 17 -30.22 19.38 1.12
C SER A 17 -29.99 17.99 0.50
N ASN A 18 -30.40 16.94 1.22
CA ASN A 18 -30.71 15.60 0.70
C ASN A 18 -29.62 14.85 -0.09
N LEU A 19 -28.33 15.00 0.26
CA LEU A 19 -27.28 14.06 -0.16
C LEU A 19 -26.90 13.12 0.98
N ALA A 20 -27.25 11.84 0.84
CA ALA A 20 -27.01 10.78 1.82
C ALA A 20 -25.54 10.32 1.87
N LEU A 21 -24.66 11.22 2.35
CA LEU A 21 -23.21 11.02 2.48
C LEU A 21 -22.84 10.12 3.66
N PHE A 22 -23.29 8.87 3.59
CA PHE A 22 -22.69 7.77 4.34
C PHE A 22 -21.54 7.16 3.56
N ALA A 23 -20.54 6.67 4.30
CA ALA A 23 -19.95 5.32 4.28
C ALA A 23 -18.40 5.21 4.16
N GLN A 24 -17.79 3.99 4.40
CA GLN A 24 -16.37 3.32 4.60
C GLN A 24 -13.64 4.60 4.97
N ASN A 25 -12.39 4.14 4.61
CA ASN A 25 -11.56 4.76 3.55
C ASN A 25 -11.28 3.70 2.45
N PRO A 26 -10.75 4.08 1.27
CA PRO A 26 -10.76 3.22 0.09
C PRO A 26 -9.53 2.31 -0.03
N PHE A 27 -9.61 1.37 -0.97
CA PHE A 27 -8.48 0.64 -1.56
C PHE A 27 -7.43 1.56 -2.16
N ASP A 28 -6.30 0.97 -2.56
CA ASP A 28 -5.17 1.57 -3.27
C ASP A 28 -4.52 2.79 -2.61
N ALA A 29 -3.25 3.00 -2.90
CA ALA A 29 -2.44 4.00 -2.21
C ALA A 29 -2.24 5.28 -3.05
N ALA A 30 -3.33 5.95 -3.43
CA ALA A 30 -3.31 7.02 -4.46
C ALA A 30 -3.69 8.42 -3.95
N ARG A 31 -3.26 8.83 -2.74
CA ARG A 31 -3.30 10.25 -2.32
C ARG A 31 -2.18 11.05 -3.00
N LEU A 32 -2.16 11.01 -4.32
CA LEU A 32 -1.23 11.73 -5.19
C LEU A 32 -1.67 13.19 -5.43
N LEU A 33 -2.81 13.57 -4.84
CA LEU A 33 -3.19 14.94 -4.54
C LEU A 33 -2.21 15.50 -3.50
N THR A 34 -1.01 15.90 -3.96
CA THR A 34 0.04 16.44 -3.08
C THR A 34 -0.48 17.68 -2.39
N ASP A 35 -0.60 17.59 -1.07
CA ASP A 35 -0.82 18.78 -0.26
C ASP A 35 0.37 19.74 -0.40
N SER A 36 0.05 21.01 -0.31
CA SER A 36 0.77 22.10 -0.93
C SER A 36 2.19 22.36 -0.43
N SER A 37 2.55 21.84 0.75
CA SER A 37 3.82 22.12 1.46
C SER A 37 5.11 21.66 0.76
N ALA A 38 5.00 20.86 -0.30
CA ALA A 38 6.13 20.41 -1.11
C ALA A 38 6.70 21.55 -1.97
N LYS A 39 7.52 22.43 -1.37
CA LYS A 39 8.22 23.50 -2.11
C LYS A 39 9.00 22.93 -3.29
N ILE A 40 8.65 23.42 -4.48
CA ILE A 40 9.35 23.09 -5.73
C ILE A 40 10.73 23.75 -5.66
N HIS A 41 11.76 22.92 -5.64
CA HIS A 41 13.13 23.33 -5.94
C HIS A 41 13.43 22.95 -7.40
N PRO A 42 14.29 23.71 -8.11
CA PRO A 42 14.65 23.37 -9.49
C PRO A 42 15.27 21.99 -9.57
N LEU A 43 15.10 21.33 -10.72
CA LEU A 43 15.66 20.01 -11.01
C LEU A 43 17.17 20.02 -10.74
N LYS A 44 17.61 19.36 -9.66
CA LYS A 44 19.02 19.06 -9.48
C LYS A 44 19.47 18.11 -10.58
N GLN A 45 20.71 18.30 -11.03
CA GLN A 45 21.38 17.37 -11.93
C GLN A 45 21.38 15.96 -11.32
N PRO A 46 21.37 14.89 -12.15
CA PRO A 46 21.36 13.51 -11.65
C PRO A 46 22.53 13.29 -10.69
N GLU A 47 22.21 12.89 -9.46
CA GLU A 47 23.19 12.43 -8.48
C GLU A 47 24.00 11.28 -9.10
N LYS A 48 25.34 11.31 -8.96
CA LYS A 48 26.20 10.28 -9.53
C LYS A 48 25.75 8.92 -8.99
N VAL A 49 25.26 8.06 -9.88
CA VAL A 49 24.79 6.72 -9.52
C VAL A 49 25.97 5.90 -9.03
N VAL A 50 26.15 5.83 -7.72
CA VAL A 50 27.10 4.95 -7.06
C VAL A 50 26.60 3.52 -7.28
N VAL A 51 27.13 2.83 -8.28
CA VAL A 51 26.78 1.43 -8.56
C VAL A 51 27.27 0.57 -7.39
N PRO A 52 26.37 -0.02 -6.58
CA PRO A 52 26.80 -0.81 -5.42
C PRO A 52 27.45 -2.12 -5.88
N LYS A 53 28.49 -2.56 -5.17
CA LYS A 53 29.14 -3.85 -5.45
C LYS A 53 28.16 -5.00 -5.20
N LYS A 54 27.71 -5.65 -6.29
CA LYS A 54 26.89 -6.86 -6.28
C LYS A 54 27.59 -7.99 -5.50
N ARG A 55 26.85 -8.72 -4.65
CA ARG A 55 27.36 -9.82 -3.82
C ARG A 55 26.55 -11.12 -3.98
N PHE A 56 26.59 -11.73 -5.17
CA PHE A 56 25.77 -12.90 -5.52
C PHE A 56 25.72 -14.00 -4.44
N GLY A 57 26.87 -14.54 -4.02
CA GLY A 57 26.90 -15.62 -3.03
C GLY A 57 26.26 -15.25 -1.68
N ARG A 58 26.35 -13.99 -1.25
CA ARG A 58 25.68 -13.51 -0.04
C ARG A 58 24.17 -13.27 -0.25
N ALA A 59 23.77 -12.84 -1.45
CA ALA A 59 22.35 -12.77 -1.82
C ALA A 59 21.71 -14.17 -1.79
N MET A 60 22.36 -15.17 -2.38
CA MET A 60 21.92 -16.58 -2.34
C MET A 60 21.86 -17.14 -0.92
N ILE A 61 22.84 -16.83 -0.05
CA ILE A 61 22.79 -17.23 1.37
C ILE A 61 21.60 -16.55 2.08
N GLN A 62 21.34 -15.26 1.83
CA GLN A 62 20.19 -14.57 2.43
C GLN A 62 18.85 -15.04 1.88
N LEU A 63 18.77 -15.45 0.60
CA LEU A 63 17.61 -16.14 0.04
C LEU A 63 17.40 -17.48 0.74
N GLY A 64 18.44 -18.32 0.83
CA GLY A 64 18.38 -19.60 1.55
C GLY A 64 18.01 -19.47 3.03
N LEU A 65 18.42 -18.39 3.71
CA LEU A 65 17.96 -18.09 5.08
C LEU A 65 16.50 -17.64 5.13
N ALA A 66 15.99 -16.97 4.09
CA ALA A 66 14.58 -16.63 3.96
C ALA A 66 13.68 -17.86 3.72
N GLU A 67 14.18 -18.91 3.06
CA GLU A 67 13.51 -20.21 2.99
C GLU A 67 13.62 -20.96 4.32
N LEU A 68 14.85 -21.17 4.80
CA LEU A 68 15.11 -22.14 5.87
C LEU A 68 14.64 -21.67 7.25
N ILE A 69 14.63 -20.37 7.55
CA ILE A 69 14.23 -19.90 8.88
C ILE A 69 12.72 -20.12 9.14
N PRO A 70 11.79 -19.69 8.26
CA PRO A 70 10.37 -20.08 8.37
C PRO A 70 10.19 -21.59 8.36
N PHE A 71 10.70 -22.30 7.33
CA PHE A 71 10.53 -23.75 7.21
C PHE A 71 10.98 -24.52 8.47
N THR A 72 12.13 -24.19 9.07
CA THR A 72 12.60 -24.87 10.28
C THR A 72 11.79 -24.51 11.52
N PHE A 73 11.34 -23.26 11.66
CA PHE A 73 10.42 -22.85 12.72
C PHE A 73 9.11 -23.62 12.60
N ASP A 74 8.56 -23.72 11.39
CA ASP A 74 7.29 -24.37 11.13
C ASP A 74 7.36 -25.90 11.24
N ARG A 75 8.47 -26.49 10.79
CA ARG A 75 8.68 -27.94 10.89
C ARG A 75 8.87 -28.45 12.31
N TYR A 76 9.55 -27.69 13.17
CA TYR A 76 10.02 -28.18 14.48
C TYR A 76 9.40 -27.48 15.69
N VAL A 77 9.05 -26.18 15.57
CA VAL A 77 8.48 -25.38 16.66
C VAL A 77 6.95 -25.35 16.60
N THR A 78 6.33 -24.90 15.51
CA THR A 78 4.86 -24.90 15.37
C THR A 78 4.32 -26.28 15.01
N ARG A 79 5.11 -27.07 14.25
CA ARG A 79 4.83 -28.46 13.83
C ARG A 79 3.60 -28.61 12.92
N VAL A 80 3.28 -27.55 12.19
CA VAL A 80 2.24 -27.51 11.15
C VAL A 80 2.41 -28.63 10.12
N ASP A 81 1.29 -29.09 9.56
CA ASP A 81 1.29 -30.26 8.68
C ASP A 81 1.98 -30.04 7.34
N TYR A 82 1.89 -28.84 6.77
CA TYR A 82 2.45 -28.53 5.45
C TYR A 82 3.97 -28.72 5.37
N ALA A 83 4.70 -28.35 6.43
CA ALA A 83 6.16 -28.45 6.49
C ALA A 83 6.68 -29.91 6.56
N LYS A 84 5.80 -30.91 6.67
CA LYS A 84 6.17 -32.33 6.82
C LYS A 84 6.54 -32.97 5.47
N ILE A 85 7.58 -32.41 4.85
CA ILE A 85 8.10 -32.78 3.52
C ILE A 85 8.77 -34.16 3.44
N SER A 86 8.87 -34.69 2.23
CA SER A 86 9.69 -35.86 1.88
C SER A 86 10.12 -35.82 0.41
N PHE A 87 11.09 -36.65 0.00
CA PHE A 87 11.43 -36.79 -1.43
C PHE A 87 10.23 -37.21 -2.30
N LYS A 88 9.22 -37.88 -1.75
CA LYS A 88 7.99 -38.24 -2.45
C LYS A 88 7.09 -37.02 -2.73
N THR A 89 7.03 -36.06 -1.81
CA THR A 89 6.22 -34.84 -1.99
C THR A 89 6.94 -33.89 -2.95
N ILE A 90 8.25 -33.69 -2.79
CA ILE A 90 9.09 -32.96 -3.75
C ILE A 90 8.93 -33.52 -5.18
N GLY A 91 9.02 -34.86 -5.33
CA GLY A 91 8.80 -35.56 -6.61
C GLY A 91 7.36 -35.55 -7.15
N HIS A 92 6.40 -35.05 -6.37
CA HIS A 92 5.04 -34.75 -6.79
C HIS A 92 4.94 -33.29 -7.25
N ASN A 93 5.33 -32.35 -6.39
CA ASN A 93 5.26 -30.88 -6.58
C ASN A 93 6.06 -30.40 -7.81
N LEU A 94 7.16 -31.08 -8.13
CA LEU A 94 7.93 -30.85 -9.37
C LEU A 94 7.13 -31.06 -10.66
N LYS A 95 5.94 -31.68 -10.61
CA LYS A 95 5.06 -31.87 -11.76
C LYS A 95 4.09 -30.70 -11.85
N LEU A 96 4.13 -29.93 -12.93
CA LEU A 96 3.17 -28.85 -13.20
C LEU A 96 1.70 -29.32 -13.18
N SER A 97 1.44 -30.62 -13.43
CA SER A 97 0.10 -31.23 -13.33
C SER A 97 -0.37 -31.47 -11.89
N SER A 98 0.45 -31.19 -10.88
CA SER A 98 0.04 -31.20 -9.46
C SER A 98 -0.42 -29.83 -8.97
N TRP A 99 -0.22 -28.76 -9.75
CA TRP A 99 -0.48 -27.40 -9.28
C TRP A 99 -1.99 -27.14 -9.18
N THR A 100 -2.45 -26.76 -8.00
CA THR A 100 -3.86 -26.58 -7.66
C THR A 100 -4.07 -25.21 -7.03
N TRP A 101 -5.26 -24.64 -7.15
CA TRP A 101 -5.61 -23.51 -6.29
C TRP A 101 -5.89 -24.06 -4.89
N ASP A 102 -5.20 -23.50 -3.91
CA ASP A 102 -5.11 -23.89 -2.49
C ASP A 102 -6.46 -23.85 -1.73
N ASN A 103 -6.41 -23.79 -0.39
CA ASN A 103 -7.55 -23.35 0.43
C ASN A 103 -7.21 -22.62 1.75
N ASP A 104 -6.04 -21.98 1.83
CA ASP A 104 -5.47 -21.34 3.02
C ASP A 104 -6.19 -20.05 3.47
N GLU A 105 -5.90 -19.65 4.70
CA GLU A 105 -6.47 -18.44 5.30
C GLU A 105 -6.11 -17.19 4.50
N PHE A 106 -7.09 -16.30 4.33
CA PHE A 106 -6.94 -15.02 3.64
C PHE A 106 -5.70 -14.20 4.07
N GLN A 107 -5.33 -14.27 5.36
CA GLN A 107 -4.16 -13.55 5.88
C GLN A 107 -2.82 -14.19 5.47
N THR A 108 -2.75 -15.51 5.29
CA THR A 108 -1.58 -16.20 4.72
C THR A 108 -1.38 -15.72 3.28
N ASN A 109 -2.43 -15.81 2.46
CA ASN A 109 -2.30 -15.62 1.02
C ASN A 109 -2.18 -14.14 0.64
N GLN A 110 -2.91 -13.25 1.32
CA GLN A 110 -2.93 -11.82 1.00
C GLN A 110 -2.01 -10.96 1.88
N PHE A 111 -1.25 -11.54 2.82
CA PHE A 111 -0.19 -10.83 3.54
C PHE A 111 1.06 -11.67 3.81
N GLY A 112 0.93 -12.93 4.26
CA GLY A 112 2.05 -13.84 4.53
C GLY A 112 2.95 -14.06 3.32
N HIS A 113 2.40 -14.60 2.22
CA HIS A 113 3.11 -14.83 0.96
C HIS A 113 3.74 -13.53 0.38
N PRO A 114 3.02 -12.40 0.25
CA PRO A 114 3.61 -11.11 -0.12
C PRO A 114 4.75 -10.65 0.80
N TYR A 115 4.64 -10.85 2.12
CA TYR A 115 5.70 -10.51 3.07
C TYR A 115 6.93 -11.41 2.90
N HIS A 116 6.74 -12.72 2.70
CA HIS A 116 7.82 -13.68 2.47
C HIS A 116 8.59 -13.37 1.18
N GLY A 117 7.85 -13.11 0.09
CA GLY A 117 8.43 -12.65 -1.18
C GLY A 117 9.21 -11.33 -1.05
N SER A 118 8.81 -10.45 -0.12
CA SER A 118 9.56 -9.22 0.17
C SER A 118 10.96 -9.50 0.74
N LEU A 119 11.14 -10.61 1.48
CA LEU A 119 12.44 -11.07 1.98
C LEU A 119 13.29 -11.62 0.83
N PHE A 120 12.70 -12.43 -0.06
CA PHE A 120 13.37 -12.94 -1.27
C PHE A 120 13.91 -11.79 -2.13
N PHE A 121 13.06 -10.80 -2.42
CA PHE A 121 13.45 -9.58 -3.16
C PHE A 121 14.61 -8.85 -2.47
N SER A 122 14.50 -8.67 -1.15
CA SER A 122 15.45 -7.91 -0.35
C SER A 122 16.81 -8.60 -0.19
N SER A 123 16.86 -9.93 -0.26
CA SER A 123 18.11 -10.70 -0.26
C SER A 123 19.03 -10.29 -1.42
N PHE A 124 18.47 -10.01 -2.61
CA PHE A 124 19.23 -9.45 -3.73
C PHE A 124 19.34 -7.93 -3.64
N ARG A 125 18.23 -7.23 -3.39
CA ARG A 125 18.19 -5.75 -3.43
C ARG A 125 19.18 -5.09 -2.45
N THR A 126 19.37 -5.70 -1.28
CA THR A 126 20.31 -5.20 -0.25
C THR A 126 21.76 -5.53 -0.58
N ASN A 127 22.02 -6.57 -1.37
CA ASN A 127 23.35 -7.00 -1.81
C ASN A 127 23.79 -6.38 -3.15
N GLY A 128 23.24 -5.22 -3.52
CA GLY A 128 23.71 -4.38 -4.62
C GLY A 128 23.07 -4.63 -5.98
N TYR A 129 21.96 -5.36 -6.04
CA TYR A 129 21.18 -5.52 -7.26
C TYR A 129 20.18 -4.38 -7.44
N THR A 130 19.82 -4.07 -8.69
CA THR A 130 18.76 -3.11 -9.03
C THR A 130 17.38 -3.76 -8.84
N PHE A 131 16.31 -2.96 -8.96
CA PHE A 131 14.92 -3.43 -8.86
C PHE A 131 14.64 -4.63 -9.78
N TRP A 132 14.89 -4.48 -11.09
CA TRP A 132 14.62 -5.53 -12.09
C TRP A 132 15.52 -6.75 -11.94
N GLU A 133 16.73 -6.60 -11.42
CA GLU A 133 17.63 -7.73 -11.15
C GLU A 133 17.31 -8.46 -9.84
N SER A 134 16.52 -7.84 -8.96
CA SER A 134 16.07 -8.45 -7.69
C SER A 134 14.73 -9.18 -7.83
N ALA A 135 13.91 -8.80 -8.82
CA ALA A 135 12.61 -9.42 -9.09
C ALA A 135 12.67 -10.94 -9.37
N PRO A 136 13.63 -11.49 -10.15
CA PRO A 136 13.73 -12.93 -10.38
C PRO A 136 13.95 -13.75 -9.11
N ALA A 137 14.59 -13.18 -8.07
CA ALA A 137 14.81 -13.86 -6.81
C ALA A 137 13.51 -14.19 -6.08
N VAL A 138 12.45 -13.40 -6.28
CA VAL A 138 11.12 -13.65 -5.69
C VAL A 138 10.42 -14.81 -6.37
N VAL A 139 10.49 -14.86 -7.70
CA VAL A 139 9.94 -15.94 -8.53
C VAL A 139 10.66 -17.26 -8.24
N VAL A 140 12.00 -17.21 -8.09
CA VAL A 140 12.80 -18.38 -7.72
C VAL A 140 12.52 -18.83 -6.29
N GLY A 141 12.50 -17.92 -5.30
CA GLY A 141 12.22 -18.27 -3.91
C GLY A 141 10.82 -18.85 -3.73
N SER A 142 9.81 -18.23 -4.34
CA SER A 142 8.44 -18.76 -4.34
C SER A 142 8.37 -20.16 -4.96
N TYR A 143 9.02 -20.40 -6.11
CA TYR A 143 9.09 -21.76 -6.67
C TYR A 143 9.81 -22.75 -5.73
N LEU A 144 10.87 -22.33 -5.03
CA LEU A 144 11.59 -23.16 -4.08
C LEU A 144 10.74 -23.51 -2.86
N TRP A 145 9.98 -22.56 -2.33
CA TRP A 145 9.09 -22.78 -1.19
C TRP A 145 8.02 -23.83 -1.52
N GLU A 146 7.20 -23.58 -2.53
CA GLU A 146 6.05 -24.42 -2.91
C GLU A 146 6.50 -25.84 -3.36
N THR A 147 7.72 -25.96 -3.92
CA THR A 147 8.24 -27.24 -4.43
C THR A 147 9.04 -28.04 -3.39
N PHE A 148 9.66 -27.39 -2.40
CA PHE A 148 10.62 -28.05 -1.50
C PHE A 148 10.41 -27.81 0.01
N ALA A 149 9.68 -26.77 0.42
CA ALA A 149 9.36 -26.50 1.83
C ALA A 149 8.00 -27.10 2.27
N GLU A 150 7.14 -27.47 1.32
CA GLU A 150 5.76 -27.90 1.56
C GLU A 150 5.47 -29.33 1.08
N ASN A 151 4.41 -29.94 1.61
CA ASN A 151 3.88 -31.24 1.20
C ASN A 151 2.48 -31.19 0.58
N GLN A 152 1.87 -29.99 0.53
CA GLN A 152 0.67 -29.70 -0.25
C GLN A 152 0.99 -29.58 -1.74
N GLU A 153 -0.04 -29.55 -2.58
CA GLU A 153 0.04 -29.26 -4.01
C GLU A 153 0.41 -27.78 -4.25
N PRO A 154 1.42 -27.43 -5.07
CA PRO A 154 1.85 -26.05 -5.30
C PRO A 154 0.75 -25.15 -5.85
N SER A 155 0.75 -23.87 -5.47
CA SER A 155 -0.35 -22.95 -5.64
C SER A 155 -0.09 -21.87 -6.70
N PRO A 156 -0.87 -21.81 -7.80
CA PRO A 156 -0.79 -20.71 -8.76
C PRO A 156 -1.09 -19.34 -8.14
N ASN A 157 -2.00 -19.29 -7.16
CA ASN A 157 -2.29 -18.02 -6.48
C ASN A 157 -1.14 -17.60 -5.57
N ASP A 158 -0.51 -18.52 -4.84
CA ASP A 158 0.50 -18.13 -3.85
C ASP A 158 1.88 -17.92 -4.48
N PHE A 159 2.14 -18.59 -5.61
CA PHE A 159 3.17 -18.21 -6.56
C PHE A 159 3.01 -16.77 -7.07
N ILE A 160 1.79 -16.33 -7.41
CA ILE A 160 1.50 -14.94 -7.81
C ILE A 160 1.61 -13.99 -6.61
N ASN A 161 1.00 -14.33 -5.48
CA ASN A 161 0.94 -13.50 -4.28
C ASN A 161 2.34 -13.20 -3.73
N THR A 162 3.17 -14.25 -3.63
CA THR A 162 4.59 -14.16 -3.24
C THR A 162 5.37 -13.36 -4.27
N SER A 163 5.22 -13.65 -5.56
CA SER A 163 6.00 -12.99 -6.63
C SER A 163 5.70 -11.49 -6.75
N PHE A 164 4.48 -11.11 -7.12
CA PHE A 164 4.17 -9.71 -7.42
C PHE A 164 4.05 -8.87 -6.14
N GLY A 165 3.36 -9.38 -5.12
CA GLY A 165 3.25 -8.76 -3.81
C GLY A 165 4.61 -8.58 -3.14
N GLY A 166 5.48 -9.60 -3.23
CA GLY A 166 6.84 -9.56 -2.72
C GLY A 166 7.74 -8.55 -3.43
N ILE A 167 7.61 -8.36 -4.75
CA ILE A 167 8.31 -7.29 -5.48
C ILE A 167 7.85 -5.91 -4.99
N VAL A 168 6.54 -5.69 -4.85
CA VAL A 168 5.97 -4.39 -4.43
C VAL A 168 6.35 -4.04 -2.99
N LEU A 169 6.17 -4.98 -2.06
CA LEU A 169 6.53 -4.80 -0.65
C LEU A 169 8.06 -4.78 -0.45
N GLY A 170 8.81 -5.56 -1.23
CA GLY A 170 10.28 -5.64 -1.16
C GLY A 170 10.97 -4.32 -1.49
N GLU A 171 10.66 -3.71 -2.64
CA GLU A 171 11.25 -2.41 -3.00
C GLU A 171 10.77 -1.28 -2.07
N THR A 172 9.51 -1.33 -1.66
CA THR A 172 8.90 -0.36 -0.74
C THR A 172 9.60 -0.36 0.62
N THR A 173 9.71 -1.53 1.25
CA THR A 173 10.37 -1.69 2.54
C THR A 173 11.88 -1.45 2.44
N TYR A 174 12.54 -1.86 1.35
CA TYR A 174 13.96 -1.58 1.12
C TYR A 174 14.26 -0.08 1.08
N ARG A 175 13.46 0.70 0.34
CA ARG A 175 13.63 2.17 0.24
C ARG A 175 13.29 2.86 1.56
N LEU A 176 12.17 2.50 2.18
CA LEU A 176 11.75 3.07 3.46
C LEU A 176 12.77 2.78 4.57
N SER A 177 13.25 1.54 4.67
CA SER A 177 14.30 1.11 5.61
C SER A 177 15.57 1.98 5.44
N ASN A 178 16.09 2.11 4.22
CA ASN A 178 17.29 2.92 3.98
C ASN A 178 17.08 4.43 4.24
N LYS A 179 15.85 4.95 4.06
CA LYS A 179 15.53 6.36 4.36
C LYS A 179 15.33 6.63 5.85
N ILE A 180 14.79 5.67 6.62
CA ILE A 180 14.73 5.74 8.09
C ILE A 180 16.14 5.85 8.68
N ILE A 181 17.12 5.17 8.08
CA ILE A 181 18.54 5.18 8.49
C ILE A 181 19.21 6.51 8.09
N ASN A 182 18.87 7.56 8.83
CA ASN A 182 19.49 8.86 8.67
C ASN A 182 21.00 8.78 9.02
N ASN A 183 21.88 8.99 8.04
CA ASN A 183 23.34 8.92 8.23
C ASN A 183 23.94 10.10 8.99
N ARG A 184 23.16 11.14 9.28
CA ARG A 184 23.57 12.28 10.12
C ARG A 184 23.21 12.08 11.60
N SER A 185 22.30 11.15 11.91
CA SER A 185 21.92 10.83 13.29
C SER A 185 23.07 10.19 14.08
N ARG A 186 23.17 10.53 15.37
CA ARG A 186 24.18 10.03 16.31
C ARG A 186 23.52 9.52 17.61
N GLY A 187 24.24 8.72 18.39
CA GLY A 187 23.79 8.19 19.68
C GLY A 187 22.49 7.37 19.60
N PHE A 188 21.65 7.47 20.63
CA PHE A 188 20.38 6.72 20.73
C PHE A 188 19.48 6.90 19.49
N LYS A 189 19.37 8.11 18.93
CA LYS A 189 18.57 8.36 17.72
C LYS A 189 19.02 7.53 16.52
N ARG A 190 20.33 7.21 16.41
CA ARG A 190 20.85 6.33 15.35
C ARG A 190 20.50 4.87 15.62
N GLN A 191 20.66 4.39 16.85
CA GLN A 191 20.32 3.01 17.20
C GLN A 191 18.81 2.76 17.01
N ALA A 192 17.95 3.68 17.44
CA ALA A 192 16.51 3.63 17.20
C ALA A 192 16.18 3.57 15.70
N SER A 193 16.85 4.36 14.85
CA SER A 193 16.63 4.29 13.39
C SER A 193 17.09 2.97 12.77
N GLU A 194 18.17 2.34 13.25
CA GLU A 194 18.64 1.04 12.73
C GLU A 194 17.66 -0.07 13.13
N VAL A 195 17.14 -0.06 14.37
CA VAL A 195 16.11 -0.99 14.84
C VAL A 195 14.80 -0.84 14.07
N LEU A 196 14.29 0.39 13.91
CA LEU A 196 13.07 0.64 13.13
C LEU A 196 13.24 0.22 11.66
N ALA A 197 14.41 0.47 11.07
CA ALA A 197 14.69 0.07 9.70
C ALA A 197 14.92 -1.45 9.52
N PHE A 198 15.42 -2.14 10.56
CA PHE A 198 15.45 -3.61 10.61
C PHE A 198 14.03 -4.18 10.67
N ILE A 199 13.14 -3.61 11.50
CA ILE A 199 11.74 -4.03 11.58
C ILE A 199 11.02 -3.82 10.23
N VAL A 200 11.28 -2.70 9.55
CA VAL A 200 10.71 -2.43 8.22
C VAL A 200 11.28 -3.35 7.14
N ASN A 201 12.58 -3.67 7.16
CA ASN A 201 13.19 -4.60 6.21
C ASN A 201 14.32 -5.41 6.90
N PRO A 202 14.02 -6.64 7.38
CA PRO A 202 14.98 -7.45 8.14
C PRO A 202 16.24 -7.79 7.35
N MET A 203 16.12 -8.05 6.05
CA MET A 203 17.25 -8.34 5.17
C MET A 203 18.20 -7.15 5.02
N ASN A 204 17.69 -5.92 4.94
CA ASN A 204 18.53 -4.72 4.91
C ASN A 204 19.28 -4.54 6.23
N GLY A 205 18.59 -4.69 7.36
CA GLY A 205 19.20 -4.65 8.69
C GLY A 205 20.30 -5.71 8.88
N LEU A 206 20.01 -6.97 8.52
CA LEU A 206 20.99 -8.06 8.49
C LEU A 206 22.19 -7.73 7.58
N THR A 207 21.94 -7.25 6.36
CA THR A 207 22.99 -6.83 5.42
C THR A 207 23.88 -5.73 6.01
N ARG A 208 23.33 -4.84 6.83
CA ARG A 208 24.07 -3.76 7.50
C ARG A 208 24.85 -4.22 8.72
N ILE A 209 24.39 -5.24 9.43
CA ILE A 209 25.16 -5.93 10.48
C ILE A 209 26.38 -6.63 9.82
N LEU A 210 26.14 -7.40 8.75
CA LEU A 210 27.18 -8.12 8.01
C LEU A 210 28.18 -7.21 7.26
N ASP A 211 27.78 -5.99 6.90
CA ASP A 211 28.68 -4.95 6.38
C ASP A 211 29.38 -4.15 7.49
N GLY A 212 29.11 -4.44 8.76
CA GLY A 212 29.64 -3.67 9.90
C GLY A 212 29.22 -2.20 9.88
N LYS A 213 28.08 -1.87 9.26
CA LYS A 213 27.51 -0.51 9.11
C LYS A 213 26.54 -0.13 10.23
N TRP A 214 26.05 -1.11 11.00
CA TRP A 214 25.13 -0.87 12.11
C TRP A 214 25.69 0.14 13.11
N GLY A 215 24.90 1.16 13.44
CA GLY A 215 25.26 2.27 14.33
C GLY A 215 26.23 3.30 13.73
N LYS A 216 26.90 3.02 12.60
CA LYS A 216 27.97 3.87 12.05
C LYS A 216 27.44 5.03 11.20
N VAL A 217 27.95 6.22 11.52
CA VAL A 217 27.70 7.48 10.80
C VAL A 217 28.47 7.45 9.47
N ASN A 218 27.77 7.31 8.34
CA ASN A 218 28.40 7.48 7.02
C ASN A 218 28.48 8.98 6.67
N HIS A 219 29.69 9.47 6.39
CA HIS A 219 29.93 10.88 6.07
C HIS A 219 29.90 11.16 4.56
N ASP A 220 29.84 10.13 3.70
CA ASP A 220 29.68 10.29 2.26
C ASP A 220 28.35 11.00 1.92
N PRO A 221 28.35 12.20 1.31
CA PRO A 221 27.14 12.88 0.90
C PRO A 221 26.35 12.12 -0.17
N LEU A 222 27.04 11.44 -1.09
CA LEU A 222 26.47 10.74 -2.26
C LEU A 222 25.75 9.44 -1.88
N ALA A 223 26.03 8.90 -0.69
CA ALA A 223 25.36 7.73 -0.14
C ALA A 223 24.03 8.05 0.58
N ASN A 224 23.51 9.28 0.49
CA ASN A 224 22.26 9.69 1.13
C ASN A 224 21.15 9.85 0.08
N ASP A 225 20.06 9.10 0.26
CA ASP A 225 18.86 9.24 -0.53
C ASP A 225 18.24 10.65 -0.39
N SER A 226 18.38 11.43 -1.46
CA SER A 226 17.87 12.80 -1.58
C SER A 226 16.35 12.88 -1.79
N SER A 227 15.66 11.75 -2.00
CA SER A 227 14.20 11.67 -2.11
C SER A 227 13.54 12.26 -0.88
N LYS A 228 12.64 13.24 -1.06
CA LYS A 228 11.83 13.83 0.02
C LYS A 228 10.91 12.76 0.61
N VAL A 229 10.63 12.79 1.91
CA VAL A 229 9.53 12.02 2.49
C VAL A 229 8.56 12.97 3.19
N SER A 230 7.27 12.66 3.15
CA SER A 230 6.29 13.20 4.08
C SER A 230 5.48 12.07 4.72
N ALA A 231 5.08 12.29 5.97
CA ALA A 231 4.24 11.37 6.73
C ALA A 231 3.09 12.15 7.37
N GLU A 232 1.86 11.66 7.17
CA GLU A 232 0.66 12.08 7.89
C GLU A 232 0.31 10.99 8.92
N PHE A 233 0.12 11.39 10.18
CA PHE A 233 -0.34 10.56 11.28
C PHE A 233 -1.75 11.01 11.67
N ASP A 234 -2.78 10.25 11.29
CA ASP A 234 -4.14 10.44 11.80
C ASP A 234 -4.32 9.68 13.12
N PHE A 235 -4.96 10.31 14.10
CA PHE A 235 -5.58 9.61 15.24
C PHE A 235 -6.98 10.18 15.50
N GLY A 236 -7.98 9.31 15.65
CA GLY A 236 -9.36 9.76 15.74
C GLY A 236 -10.39 8.66 15.94
N VAL A 237 -11.65 9.02 15.71
CA VAL A 237 -12.81 8.13 15.84
C VAL A 237 -13.44 7.85 14.48
N ARG A 238 -13.98 6.63 14.35
CA ARG A 238 -14.80 6.20 13.22
C ARG A 238 -16.16 5.74 13.75
N ARG A 239 -17.25 6.29 13.21
CA ARG A 239 -18.58 5.64 13.31
C ARG A 239 -18.73 4.72 12.11
N TYR A 240 -19.13 3.47 12.28
CA TYR A 240 -19.22 2.51 11.18
C TYR A 240 -20.38 1.52 11.31
N SER A 241 -20.76 0.84 10.23
CA SER A 241 -21.93 -0.04 10.15
C SER A 241 -21.64 -1.20 9.18
N GLN A 242 -22.46 -2.26 9.22
CA GLN A 242 -22.26 -3.47 8.42
C GLN A 242 -23.45 -3.68 7.47
N SER A 243 -23.20 -4.27 6.29
CA SER A 243 -24.21 -4.91 5.43
C SER A 243 -25.54 -4.15 5.25
N ASN A 244 -25.51 -3.03 4.52
CA ASN A 244 -26.67 -2.19 4.16
C ASN A 244 -27.40 -1.47 5.31
N GLU A 245 -26.96 -1.62 6.55
CA GLU A 245 -27.58 -0.91 7.68
C GLU A 245 -27.34 0.61 7.63
N ASN A 246 -28.28 1.38 8.19
CA ASN A 246 -28.21 2.84 8.23
C ASN A 246 -27.24 3.30 9.34
N LEU A 247 -26.16 3.99 8.94
CA LEU A 247 -25.12 4.51 9.83
C LEU A 247 -25.69 5.42 10.94
N SER A 248 -26.78 6.14 10.69
CA SER A 248 -27.38 7.04 11.69
C SER A 248 -28.00 6.29 12.87
N THR A 249 -28.66 5.15 12.61
CA THR A 249 -29.41 4.39 13.64
C THR A 249 -28.63 3.20 14.20
N LYS A 250 -27.89 2.47 13.35
CA LYS A 250 -27.13 1.27 13.74
C LYS A 250 -25.60 1.43 13.69
N GLY A 251 -25.11 2.64 13.43
CA GLY A 251 -23.67 2.91 13.40
C GLY A 251 -22.98 2.71 14.75
N ARG A 252 -22.13 1.67 14.84
CA ARG A 252 -21.15 1.40 15.90
C ARG A 252 -20.08 2.49 15.92
N PHE A 253 -19.31 2.58 17.01
CA PHE A 253 -18.15 3.47 17.10
C PHE A 253 -16.87 2.66 17.39
N GLY A 254 -15.75 3.12 16.84
CA GLY A 254 -14.41 2.63 17.13
C GLY A 254 -13.38 3.76 17.05
N TRP A 255 -12.20 3.56 17.61
CA TRP A 255 -11.05 4.44 17.38
C TRP A 255 -10.21 3.90 16.22
N TYR A 256 -9.50 4.79 15.54
CA TYR A 256 -8.51 4.40 14.54
C TYR A 256 -7.28 5.30 14.60
N GLY A 257 -6.13 4.74 14.23
CA GLY A 257 -4.93 5.47 13.89
C GLY A 257 -4.45 5.06 12.51
N ARG A 258 -3.79 5.97 11.80
CA ARG A 258 -3.30 5.72 10.43
C ARG A 258 -2.00 6.44 10.18
N VAL A 259 -1.11 5.78 9.45
CA VAL A 259 0.06 6.41 8.84
C VAL A 259 -0.14 6.43 7.32
N LYS A 260 -0.16 7.62 6.73
CA LYS A 260 -0.02 7.82 5.28
C LYS A 260 1.42 8.30 5.06
N LEU A 261 2.21 7.62 4.23
CA LEU A 261 3.60 8.00 3.93
C LEU A 261 3.78 8.18 2.43
N LEU A 262 4.26 9.35 2.00
CA LEU A 262 4.66 9.64 0.62
C LEU A 262 6.18 9.72 0.57
N TYR A 263 6.80 8.84 -0.23
CA TYR A 263 8.23 8.81 -0.49
C TYR A 263 8.49 9.26 -1.93
N GLY A 264 9.39 10.24 -2.07
CA GLY A 264 9.72 10.89 -3.33
C GLY A 264 8.69 11.93 -3.76
N ASN A 265 8.59 12.13 -5.08
CA ASN A 265 7.65 13.04 -5.73
C ASN A 265 7.35 12.52 -7.14
N ALA A 266 6.08 12.38 -7.50
CA ALA A 266 5.66 11.85 -8.80
C ALA A 266 6.27 12.61 -9.99
N TYR A 267 6.60 13.89 -9.82
CA TYR A 267 7.20 14.72 -10.86
C TYR A 267 8.75 14.71 -10.88
N GLU A 268 9.40 14.00 -9.96
CA GLU A 268 10.87 13.87 -9.86
C GLU A 268 11.28 12.40 -10.14
N ASN A 269 12.33 12.19 -10.93
CA ASN A 269 12.90 10.86 -11.24
C ASN A 269 11.92 9.78 -11.76
N TYR A 270 10.76 10.17 -12.26
CA TYR A 270 9.59 9.34 -12.62
C TYR A 270 9.81 8.18 -13.62
N ARG A 271 10.99 8.07 -14.23
CA ARG A 271 11.36 6.95 -15.13
C ARG A 271 11.93 5.73 -14.39
N THR A 272 12.23 5.87 -13.10
CA THR A 272 12.88 4.83 -12.30
C THR A 272 11.85 4.16 -11.37
N PRO A 273 11.85 2.82 -11.24
CA PRO A 273 10.96 2.12 -10.32
C PRO A 273 11.09 2.61 -8.86
N PHE A 274 9.93 2.81 -8.23
CA PHE A 274 9.69 3.19 -6.84
C PHE A 274 10.40 4.48 -6.39
N THR A 275 10.66 5.42 -7.29
CA THR A 275 11.05 6.80 -6.92
C THR A 275 9.87 7.66 -6.47
N ASN A 276 8.64 7.24 -6.71
CA ASN A 276 7.46 7.77 -6.03
C ASN A 276 6.64 6.60 -5.47
N ILE A 277 6.57 6.52 -4.15
CA ILE A 277 5.80 5.50 -3.42
C ILE A 277 4.82 6.22 -2.50
N TYR A 278 3.59 5.72 -2.39
CA TYR A 278 2.72 6.08 -1.28
C TYR A 278 2.26 4.81 -0.56
N ILE A 279 2.22 4.89 0.77
CA ILE A 279 1.82 3.81 1.67
C ILE A 279 0.69 4.34 2.54
N ASN A 280 -0.38 3.55 2.70
CA ASN A 280 -1.42 3.76 3.70
C ASN A 280 -1.45 2.55 4.64
N ALA A 281 -1.27 2.77 5.94
CA ALA A 281 -1.41 1.74 6.96
C ALA A 281 -2.41 2.20 8.03
N GLU A 282 -3.47 1.42 8.29
CA GLU A 282 -4.49 1.74 9.30
C GLU A 282 -4.60 0.65 10.38
N PHE A 283 -4.64 1.09 11.62
CA PHE A 283 -4.78 0.28 12.83
C PHE A 283 -5.94 0.84 13.68
N GLY A 284 -6.52 0.00 14.55
CA GLY A 284 -7.69 0.41 15.35
C GLY A 284 -8.54 -0.77 15.78
N LYS A 285 -9.07 -0.73 16.99
CA LYS A 285 -9.84 -1.83 17.56
C LYS A 285 -11.28 -1.85 17.04
N ASP A 286 -11.44 -2.37 15.82
CA ASP A 286 -12.72 -2.98 15.39
C ASP A 286 -12.71 -4.48 15.70
N ASP A 287 -11.58 -5.18 15.47
CA ASP A 287 -11.40 -6.62 15.74
C ASP A 287 -10.09 -6.92 16.53
N SER A 288 -9.82 -8.21 16.68
CA SER A 288 -8.59 -8.87 17.13
C SER A 288 -7.34 -8.57 16.28
N SER A 289 -7.49 -8.09 15.03
CA SER A 289 -6.38 -7.73 14.15
C SER A 289 -5.82 -6.32 14.44
N SER A 290 -4.56 -6.25 14.87
CA SER A 290 -3.89 -4.97 15.17
C SER A 290 -3.71 -4.04 13.96
N VAL A 291 -3.56 -4.60 12.76
CA VAL A 291 -3.45 -3.86 11.49
C VAL A 291 -4.62 -4.27 10.59
N ASN A 292 -5.38 -3.29 10.12
CA ASN A 292 -6.65 -3.50 9.41
C ASN A 292 -6.58 -3.20 7.90
N ILE A 293 -5.66 -2.31 7.50
CA ILE A 293 -5.48 -1.88 6.11
C ILE A 293 -3.99 -1.67 5.85
N ILE A 294 -3.49 -2.19 4.74
CA ILE A 294 -2.24 -1.82 4.10
C ILE A 294 -2.54 -1.60 2.61
N ASN A 295 -2.33 -0.40 2.09
CA ASN A 295 -2.32 -0.13 0.66
C ASN A 295 -0.94 0.41 0.27
N VAL A 296 -0.36 -0.09 -0.82
CA VAL A 296 0.92 0.39 -1.38
C VAL A 296 0.76 0.73 -2.86
N TYR A 297 1.30 1.87 -3.26
CA TYR A 297 1.45 2.33 -4.65
C TYR A 297 2.95 2.55 -4.87
N GLY A 298 3.51 1.97 -5.92
CA GLY A 298 4.87 2.24 -6.38
C GLY A 298 4.88 2.60 -7.86
N SER A 299 5.53 3.70 -8.22
CA SER A 299 5.81 4.02 -9.63
C SER A 299 6.68 2.93 -10.28
N LEU A 300 6.41 2.54 -11.52
CA LEU A 300 7.28 1.68 -12.32
C LEU A 300 8.01 2.50 -13.38
N ALA A 301 7.26 3.32 -14.12
CA ALA A 301 7.74 4.22 -15.17
C ALA A 301 6.77 5.38 -15.35
N GLY A 302 7.19 6.45 -16.03
CA GLY A 302 6.38 7.65 -16.20
C GLY A 302 6.80 8.52 -17.38
N TRP A 303 5.84 9.30 -17.87
CA TRP A 303 5.93 10.08 -19.10
C TRP A 303 5.27 11.46 -18.87
N ARG A 304 6.08 12.52 -18.92
CA ARG A 304 5.61 13.91 -18.87
C ARG A 304 4.87 14.24 -20.17
N ILE A 305 3.55 14.42 -20.10
CA ILE A 305 2.70 14.76 -21.24
C ILE A 305 2.78 16.28 -21.50
N ARG A 306 2.59 17.09 -20.46
CA ARG A 306 2.64 18.55 -20.51
C ARG A 306 3.25 19.09 -19.23
N SER A 307 4.01 20.17 -19.31
CA SER A 307 4.40 20.94 -18.13
C SER A 307 4.63 22.39 -18.54
N GLY A 308 3.92 23.30 -17.87
CA GLY A 308 4.17 24.74 -17.87
C GLY A 308 4.06 25.25 -16.44
N GLU A 309 4.01 26.57 -16.27
CA GLU A 309 3.95 27.19 -14.94
C GLU A 309 2.66 26.85 -14.18
N HIS A 310 1.54 26.85 -14.89
CA HIS A 310 0.19 26.73 -14.32
C HIS A 310 -0.42 25.33 -14.43
N ILE A 311 0.11 24.45 -15.29
CA ILE A 311 -0.45 23.12 -15.56
C ILE A 311 0.66 22.08 -15.72
N ARG A 312 0.53 20.94 -15.05
CA ARG A 312 1.39 19.76 -15.21
C ARG A 312 0.52 18.53 -15.49
N HIS A 313 0.88 17.73 -16.49
CA HIS A 313 0.24 16.45 -16.84
C HIS A 313 1.32 15.35 -16.94
N LEU A 314 1.10 14.24 -16.23
CA LEU A 314 2.05 13.13 -16.11
C LEU A 314 1.28 11.80 -16.19
N ALA A 315 1.67 10.92 -17.12
CA ALA A 315 1.28 9.53 -17.05
C ALA A 315 2.30 8.76 -16.19
N VAL A 316 1.83 7.89 -15.28
CA VAL A 316 2.68 7.00 -14.48
C VAL A 316 2.09 5.59 -14.48
N LEU A 317 2.87 4.61 -14.93
CA LEU A 317 2.59 3.20 -14.71
C LEU A 317 2.95 2.88 -13.25
N SER A 318 2.02 2.30 -12.49
CA SER A 318 2.24 1.88 -11.11
C SER A 318 2.02 0.39 -10.92
N ALA A 319 2.75 -0.20 -9.98
CA ALA A 319 2.35 -1.44 -9.32
C ALA A 319 1.69 -1.08 -7.99
N ASN A 320 0.57 -1.74 -7.68
CA ASN A 320 -0.20 -1.47 -6.48
C ASN A 320 -0.55 -2.78 -5.77
N TYR A 321 -0.61 -2.72 -4.45
CA TYR A 321 -0.90 -3.83 -3.55
C TYR A 321 -1.91 -3.36 -2.50
N ASP A 322 -2.96 -4.15 -2.30
CA ASP A 322 -4.02 -3.94 -1.33
C ASP A 322 -4.14 -5.14 -0.39
N TYR A 323 -4.23 -4.84 0.89
CA TYR A 323 -4.66 -5.76 1.95
C TYR A 323 -5.61 -5.02 2.89
N ILE A 324 -6.84 -5.50 3.00
CA ILE A 324 -7.84 -5.06 3.98
C ILE A 324 -8.31 -6.28 4.76
N ARG A 325 -8.39 -6.16 6.09
CA ARG A 325 -9.03 -7.14 6.98
C ARG A 325 -9.57 -6.43 8.23
N ASN A 326 -10.89 -6.37 8.39
CA ASN A 326 -11.57 -5.81 9.57
C ASN A 326 -12.99 -6.41 9.71
N GLN A 327 -13.67 -6.15 10.83
CA GLN A 327 -15.01 -6.70 11.13
C GLN A 327 -16.09 -6.48 10.06
N ALA A 328 -15.98 -5.44 9.25
CA ALA A 328 -16.96 -5.19 8.20
C ALA A 328 -16.57 -5.83 6.87
N PHE A 329 -15.29 -5.76 6.50
CA PHE A 329 -14.82 -6.22 5.20
C PHE A 329 -13.36 -6.66 5.21
N PHE A 330 -13.03 -7.62 4.35
CA PHE A 330 -11.67 -8.00 3.99
C PHE A 330 -11.55 -8.09 2.46
N TYR A 331 -10.36 -7.89 1.90
CA TYR A 331 -10.07 -8.00 0.46
C TYR A 331 -8.57 -7.82 0.24
N GLY A 332 -8.01 -8.61 -0.66
CA GLY A 332 -6.62 -8.48 -1.09
C GLY A 332 -6.58 -8.33 -2.61
N ALA A 333 -5.68 -7.49 -3.12
CA ALA A 333 -5.51 -7.36 -4.56
C ALA A 333 -4.14 -6.84 -4.96
N GLN A 334 -3.75 -7.21 -6.18
CA GLN A 334 -2.48 -6.82 -6.79
C GLN A 334 -2.77 -6.33 -8.20
N SER A 335 -2.30 -5.14 -8.57
CA SER A 335 -2.68 -4.51 -9.84
C SER A 335 -1.55 -3.70 -10.48
N VAL A 336 -1.61 -3.58 -11.81
CA VAL A 336 -0.78 -2.64 -12.58
C VAL A 336 -1.70 -1.62 -13.20
N LYS A 337 -1.45 -0.32 -12.98
CA LYS A 337 -2.34 0.77 -13.46
C LYS A 337 -1.54 1.85 -14.18
N LEU A 338 -2.08 2.33 -15.30
CA LEU A 338 -1.63 3.57 -15.94
C LEU A 338 -2.44 4.73 -15.36
N ASN A 339 -1.76 5.67 -14.71
CA ASN A 339 -2.37 6.78 -13.99
C ASN A 339 -2.04 8.10 -14.70
N LEU A 340 -3.04 8.79 -15.22
CA LEU A 340 -2.95 10.18 -15.66
C LEU A 340 -3.14 11.10 -14.45
N MET A 341 -2.06 11.74 -14.01
CA MET A 341 -2.07 12.76 -12.97
C MET A 341 -2.01 14.16 -13.60
N SER A 342 -2.76 15.09 -13.02
CA SER A 342 -2.71 16.50 -13.39
C SER A 342 -2.68 17.42 -12.17
N GLU A 343 -1.83 18.44 -12.21
CA GLU A 343 -1.86 19.60 -11.30
C GLU A 343 -2.22 20.85 -12.11
N TYR A 344 -3.09 21.68 -11.54
CA TYR A 344 -3.49 22.99 -12.05
C TYR A 344 -3.34 24.04 -10.94
N LYS A 345 -2.60 25.12 -11.19
CA LYS A 345 -2.57 26.30 -10.31
C LYS A 345 -3.62 27.28 -10.84
N LEU A 346 -4.73 27.39 -10.12
CA LEU A 346 -5.90 28.15 -10.58
C LEU A 346 -5.77 29.65 -10.25
N SER A 347 -5.10 29.96 -9.14
CA SER A 347 -4.76 31.33 -8.72
C SER A 347 -3.56 31.31 -7.78
N SER A 348 -3.14 32.49 -7.30
CA SER A 348 -2.42 32.53 -6.02
C SER A 348 -3.27 31.85 -4.94
N GLY A 349 -2.66 31.04 -4.09
CA GLY A 349 -3.34 30.29 -3.02
C GLY A 349 -4.05 29.00 -3.45
N VAL A 350 -4.59 28.89 -4.68
CA VAL A 350 -5.46 27.76 -5.08
C VAL A 350 -4.79 26.80 -6.08
N LYS A 351 -4.66 25.53 -5.67
CA LYS A 351 -4.17 24.42 -6.51
C LYS A 351 -5.25 23.33 -6.61
N MET A 352 -5.54 22.85 -7.82
CA MET A 352 -6.36 21.66 -8.07
C MET A 352 -5.43 20.52 -8.52
N ASN A 353 -5.68 19.31 -8.01
CA ASN A 353 -5.05 18.08 -8.49
C ASN A 353 -6.13 17.09 -8.92
N THR A 354 -5.85 16.30 -9.96
CA THR A 354 -6.71 15.21 -10.41
C THR A 354 -5.90 13.97 -10.78
N LEU A 355 -6.50 12.80 -10.64
CA LEU A 355 -5.96 11.51 -11.09
C LEU A 355 -7.06 10.72 -11.80
N ILE A 356 -6.71 10.05 -12.91
CA ILE A 356 -7.51 8.99 -13.51
C ILE A 356 -6.57 7.80 -13.74
N GLY A 357 -6.91 6.62 -13.21
CA GLY A 357 -6.12 5.40 -13.34
C GLY A 357 -6.94 4.24 -13.91
N LEU A 358 -6.30 3.43 -14.74
CA LEU A 358 -6.89 2.24 -15.38
C LEU A 358 -5.83 1.15 -15.54
N GLY A 359 -6.17 -0.10 -15.27
CA GLY A 359 -5.34 -1.25 -15.64
C GLY A 359 -5.76 -2.58 -15.03
N PRO A 360 -5.07 -3.68 -15.39
CA PRO A 360 -5.40 -5.02 -14.92
C PRO A 360 -5.18 -5.20 -13.42
N VAL A 361 -6.10 -5.92 -12.80
CA VAL A 361 -5.92 -6.58 -11.50
C VAL A 361 -5.34 -7.97 -11.78
N VAL A 362 -4.08 -8.18 -11.38
CA VAL A 362 -3.29 -9.40 -11.60
C VAL A 362 -3.96 -10.58 -10.90
N LEU A 363 -4.26 -10.40 -9.62
CA LEU A 363 -5.02 -11.32 -8.78
C LEU A 363 -5.69 -10.52 -7.66
N ALA A 364 -6.90 -10.93 -7.26
CA ALA A 364 -7.59 -10.40 -6.09
C ALA A 364 -8.43 -11.47 -5.39
N ALA A 365 -8.39 -11.46 -4.06
CA ALA A 365 -9.23 -12.25 -3.17
C ALA A 365 -10.45 -11.43 -2.74
N VAL A 366 -11.64 -11.84 -3.18
CA VAL A 366 -12.93 -11.16 -2.93
C VAL A 366 -13.80 -12.00 -1.99
N PRO A 367 -14.36 -11.46 -0.89
CA PRO A 367 -15.18 -12.24 0.04
C PRO A 367 -16.44 -12.80 -0.59
N ASP A 368 -16.68 -14.08 -0.32
CA ASP A 368 -17.89 -14.80 -0.71
C ASP A 368 -18.74 -15.15 0.54
N LYS A 369 -20.06 -15.17 0.37
CA LYS A 369 -21.04 -15.73 1.32
C LYS A 369 -21.03 -17.27 1.26
N TYR A 370 -20.71 -17.85 0.11
CA TYR A 370 -20.79 -19.27 -0.20
C TYR A 370 -19.38 -19.87 -0.15
N ARG A 371 -19.09 -20.75 0.81
CA ARG A 371 -17.72 -21.26 0.99
C ARG A 371 -17.30 -22.21 -0.14
N PHE A 372 -16.21 -21.86 -0.83
CA PHE A 372 -15.61 -22.71 -1.87
C PHE A 372 -14.37 -23.44 -1.31
N ARG A 373 -14.42 -24.78 -1.29
CA ARG A 373 -13.33 -25.67 -0.80
C ARG A 373 -12.81 -25.37 0.62
N GLY A 374 -13.59 -24.63 1.43
CA GLY A 374 -13.24 -24.21 2.79
C GLY A 374 -13.02 -22.71 2.93
N ARG A 375 -12.55 -22.03 1.87
CA ARG A 375 -12.36 -20.56 1.86
C ARG A 375 -13.70 -19.84 1.87
N ASP A 376 -13.72 -18.65 2.46
CA ASP A 376 -14.79 -17.66 2.39
C ASP A 376 -14.48 -16.51 1.40
N TYR A 377 -13.68 -16.80 0.38
CA TYR A 377 -13.33 -15.88 -0.69
C TYR A 377 -13.03 -16.57 -2.03
N ASP A 378 -13.39 -15.87 -3.11
CA ASP A 378 -13.08 -16.22 -4.50
C ASP A 378 -11.76 -15.57 -4.94
N TYR A 379 -11.00 -16.28 -5.78
CA TYR A 379 -9.88 -15.71 -6.52
C TYR A 379 -10.33 -15.18 -7.88
N THR A 380 -9.99 -13.93 -8.14
CA THR A 380 -10.55 -13.14 -9.24
C THR A 380 -9.47 -12.34 -9.97
N SER A 381 -9.75 -11.96 -11.22
CA SER A 381 -8.96 -10.99 -12.00
C SER A 381 -9.91 -10.15 -12.86
N GLY A 382 -9.42 -9.01 -13.36
CA GLY A 382 -10.21 -8.12 -14.19
C GLY A 382 -9.59 -6.73 -14.31
N ILE A 383 -10.43 -5.70 -14.31
CA ILE A 383 -10.00 -4.31 -14.58
C ILE A 383 -10.27 -3.45 -13.35
N GLY A 384 -9.21 -2.80 -12.86
CA GLY A 384 -9.27 -1.80 -11.80
C GLY A 384 -9.24 -0.38 -12.36
N VAL A 385 -10.13 0.47 -11.86
CA VAL A 385 -10.21 1.90 -12.17
C VAL A 385 -10.02 2.75 -10.91
N SER A 386 -9.46 3.94 -11.07
CA SER A 386 -9.38 4.96 -10.03
C SER A 386 -9.63 6.35 -10.62
N GLY A 387 -10.25 7.21 -9.83
CA GLY A 387 -10.45 8.62 -10.12
C GLY A 387 -10.25 9.42 -8.83
N ALA A 388 -9.59 10.56 -8.89
CA ALA A 388 -9.54 11.49 -7.77
C ALA A 388 -9.52 12.93 -8.26
N GLY A 389 -10.08 13.83 -7.47
CA GLY A 389 -10.03 15.27 -7.67
C GLY A 389 -9.97 15.97 -6.32
N GLY A 390 -9.17 17.01 -6.20
CA GLY A 390 -9.09 17.77 -4.95
C GLY A 390 -8.45 19.13 -5.11
N PHE A 391 -8.72 19.99 -4.14
CA PHE A 391 -8.34 21.39 -4.11
C PHE A 391 -7.62 21.70 -2.79
N SER A 392 -6.55 22.48 -2.88
CA SER A 392 -5.83 23.06 -1.74
C SER A 392 -5.94 24.59 -1.85
N ILE A 393 -6.39 25.24 -0.77
CA ILE A 393 -6.60 26.70 -0.68
C ILE A 393 -5.73 27.24 0.46
N ASP A 394 -4.85 28.17 0.11
CA ASP A 394 -3.83 28.80 0.98
C ASP A 394 -3.00 27.80 1.80
N GLU A 395 -2.84 26.59 1.24
CA GLU A 395 -2.21 25.40 1.85
C GLU A 395 -2.94 24.86 3.10
N LYS A 396 -3.87 25.63 3.70
CA LYS A 396 -4.59 25.28 4.94
C LYS A 396 -5.83 24.43 4.76
N LEU A 397 -6.69 24.79 3.81
CA LEU A 397 -7.95 24.08 3.55
C LEU A 397 -7.74 23.13 2.37
N PHE A 398 -7.98 21.84 2.60
CA PHE A 398 -7.92 20.81 1.57
C PHE A 398 -9.27 20.11 1.47
N PHE A 399 -9.75 19.94 0.24
CA PHE A 399 -10.89 19.11 -0.09
C PHE A 399 -10.47 18.08 -1.14
N SER A 400 -10.96 16.84 -1.04
CA SER A 400 -10.85 15.85 -2.12
C SER A 400 -12.07 14.96 -2.20
N VAL A 401 -12.27 14.38 -3.39
CA VAL A 401 -13.13 13.23 -3.66
C VAL A 401 -12.29 12.21 -4.43
N ASN A 402 -12.42 10.95 -4.04
CA ASN A 402 -11.71 9.79 -4.57
C ASN A 402 -12.79 8.75 -4.93
N TYR A 403 -12.62 8.06 -6.05
CA TYR A 403 -13.44 6.94 -6.49
C TYR A 403 -12.51 5.83 -6.96
N ARG A 404 -12.81 4.57 -6.63
CA ARG A 404 -12.03 3.42 -7.09
C ARG A 404 -12.94 2.24 -7.28
N GLY A 405 -12.82 1.57 -8.42
CA GLY A 405 -13.67 0.44 -8.79
C GLY A 405 -12.83 -0.73 -9.29
N GLY A 406 -13.37 -1.93 -9.19
CA GLY A 406 -12.87 -3.14 -9.82
C GLY A 406 -14.04 -3.93 -10.38
N TRP A 407 -14.02 -4.20 -11.69
CA TRP A 407 -14.85 -5.24 -12.28
C TRP A 407 -13.99 -6.50 -12.42
N LEU A 408 -14.34 -7.52 -11.65
CA LEU A 408 -13.56 -8.74 -11.46
C LEU A 408 -14.40 -9.96 -11.81
N LYS A 409 -13.78 -10.98 -12.38
CA LYS A 409 -14.39 -12.28 -12.67
C LYS A 409 -13.62 -13.37 -11.92
N THR A 410 -14.33 -14.34 -11.37
CA THR A 410 -13.71 -15.47 -10.69
C THR A 410 -12.93 -16.35 -11.66
N ILE A 411 -11.69 -16.66 -11.28
CA ILE A 411 -10.81 -17.65 -11.91
C ILE A 411 -10.91 -18.97 -11.13
N ASN A 412 -10.94 -18.91 -9.80
CA ASN A 412 -11.10 -20.07 -8.93
C ASN A 412 -11.95 -19.72 -7.70
N GLY A 413 -13.03 -20.44 -7.51
CA GLY A 413 -14.12 -20.03 -6.62
C GLY A 413 -15.48 -20.39 -7.21
N ASN A 414 -16.54 -19.76 -6.71
CA ASN A 414 -17.88 -19.91 -7.26
C ASN A 414 -18.02 -19.21 -8.61
N SER A 415 -18.98 -19.63 -9.44
CA SER A 415 -19.15 -19.07 -10.79
C SER A 415 -19.81 -17.69 -10.71
N SER A 416 -19.00 -16.64 -10.62
CA SER A 416 -19.44 -15.28 -10.29
C SER A 416 -18.68 -14.18 -11.02
N HIS A 417 -19.23 -12.96 -10.97
CA HIS A 417 -18.52 -11.73 -11.31
C HIS A 417 -18.88 -10.61 -10.34
N TYR A 418 -17.87 -9.84 -9.93
CA TYR A 418 -17.96 -8.84 -8.89
C TYR A 418 -17.74 -7.43 -9.42
N PHE A 419 -18.54 -6.49 -8.93
CA PHE A 419 -18.27 -5.06 -9.01
C PHE A 419 -18.01 -4.54 -7.59
N LEU A 420 -16.75 -4.28 -7.28
CA LEU A 420 -16.33 -3.65 -6.03
C LEU A 420 -16.11 -2.17 -6.33
N HIS A 421 -16.65 -1.28 -5.51
CA HIS A 421 -16.25 0.12 -5.59
C HIS A 421 -16.24 0.85 -4.25
N THR A 422 -15.44 1.91 -4.23
CA THR A 422 -15.32 2.86 -3.13
C THR A 422 -15.49 4.28 -3.63
N VAL A 423 -15.97 5.13 -2.73
CA VAL A 423 -15.78 6.58 -2.79
C VAL A 423 -15.09 6.99 -1.49
N SER A 424 -14.29 8.05 -1.47
CA SER A 424 -14.00 8.77 -0.23
C SER A 424 -13.75 10.24 -0.46
N SER A 425 -14.28 11.07 0.42
CA SER A 425 -13.99 12.49 0.46
C SER A 425 -13.16 12.80 1.70
N GLU A 426 -12.26 13.77 1.61
CA GLU A 426 -11.57 14.32 2.78
C GLU A 426 -11.79 15.83 2.78
N ILE A 427 -12.31 16.37 3.88
CA ILE A 427 -12.17 17.79 4.24
C ILE A 427 -11.11 17.87 5.34
N ARG A 428 -10.07 18.68 5.15
CA ARG A 428 -9.00 18.89 6.12
C ARG A 428 -8.74 20.38 6.30
N TYR A 429 -8.68 20.84 7.55
CA TYR A 429 -8.32 22.21 7.90
C TYR A 429 -7.10 22.25 8.83
N GLU A 430 -6.01 22.83 8.34
CA GLU A 430 -4.78 23.07 9.10
C GLU A 430 -4.93 24.32 9.97
N PHE A 431 -5.07 24.12 11.28
CA PHE A 431 -5.28 25.19 12.26
C PHE A 431 -3.98 25.68 12.91
N LEU A 432 -2.97 24.82 12.95
CA LEU A 432 -1.59 25.11 13.37
C LEU A 432 -0.64 24.39 12.41
N ARG A 433 0.60 24.86 12.27
CA ARG A 433 1.52 24.33 11.25
C ARG A 433 1.80 22.84 11.47
N GLY A 434 1.44 22.00 10.49
CA GLY A 434 1.51 20.55 10.53
C GLY A 434 0.44 19.88 11.39
N LEU A 435 -0.58 20.61 11.86
CA LEU A 435 -1.68 20.10 12.68
C LEU A 435 -3.04 20.46 12.07
N SER A 436 -3.78 19.43 11.68
CA SER A 436 -5.09 19.56 11.03
C SER A 436 -6.19 18.83 11.77
N PHE A 437 -7.43 19.34 11.65
CA PHE A 437 -8.63 18.54 11.84
C PHE A 437 -9.05 17.94 10.50
N THR A 438 -9.54 16.70 10.48
CA THR A 438 -10.03 16.03 9.28
C THR A 438 -11.43 15.45 9.46
N PHE A 439 -12.17 15.41 8.36
CA PHE A 439 -13.50 14.83 8.24
C PHE A 439 -13.55 13.99 6.95
N GLU A 440 -13.70 12.68 7.09
CA GLU A 440 -13.56 11.68 6.03
C GLU A 440 -14.83 10.79 5.92
N PRO A 441 -15.83 11.16 5.10
CA PRO A 441 -16.89 10.27 4.59
C PRO A 441 -16.47 9.59 3.26
N GLY A 442 -17.30 8.72 2.71
CA GLY A 442 -17.01 7.97 1.47
C GLY A 442 -18.04 6.86 1.22
N TYR A 443 -17.63 5.69 0.73
CA TYR A 443 -18.26 4.38 0.96
C TYR A 443 -17.41 3.22 0.45
N PHE A 444 -17.73 2.01 0.90
CA PHE A 444 -17.43 0.77 0.16
C PHE A 444 -18.74 0.06 -0.22
N ARG A 445 -18.75 -0.62 -1.37
CA ARG A 445 -19.81 -1.50 -1.84
C ARG A 445 -19.20 -2.72 -2.56
N LEU A 446 -19.65 -3.90 -2.18
CA LEU A 446 -19.46 -5.16 -2.89
C LEU A 446 -20.77 -5.52 -3.59
N GLU A 447 -20.72 -5.68 -4.91
CA GLU A 447 -21.72 -6.41 -5.68
C GLU A 447 -21.05 -7.70 -6.19
N GLY A 448 -21.65 -8.85 -5.91
CA GLY A 448 -21.25 -10.16 -6.44
C GLY A 448 -22.46 -10.80 -7.10
N ASN A 449 -22.33 -11.07 -8.39
CA ASN A 449 -23.39 -11.62 -9.23
C ASN A 449 -23.05 -13.08 -9.51
N TYR A 450 -23.88 -14.02 -9.09
CA TYR A 450 -23.58 -15.45 -9.12
C TYR A 450 -24.45 -16.16 -10.17
N ARG A 451 -23.88 -17.21 -10.77
CA ARG A 451 -24.61 -18.07 -11.73
C ARG A 451 -25.59 -19.00 -11.02
N ASP A 452 -25.16 -19.60 -9.91
CA ASP A 452 -25.81 -20.75 -9.28
C ASP A 452 -26.26 -20.48 -7.82
N TYR A 453 -26.20 -19.21 -7.38
CA TYR A 453 -26.53 -18.74 -6.02
C TYR A 453 -27.23 -17.36 -6.05
N GLU A 454 -27.78 -16.89 -4.91
CA GLU A 454 -28.33 -15.54 -4.81
C GLU A 454 -27.23 -14.45 -4.84
N ASP A 455 -27.49 -13.37 -5.56
CA ASP A 455 -26.61 -12.21 -5.65
C ASP A 455 -26.37 -11.51 -4.30
N VAL A 456 -25.15 -10.99 -4.13
CA VAL A 456 -24.68 -10.33 -2.91
C VAL A 456 -24.43 -8.85 -3.18
N ASN A 457 -25.30 -7.98 -2.67
CA ASN A 457 -25.10 -6.53 -2.71
C ASN A 457 -24.97 -6.00 -1.27
N LYS A 458 -23.74 -5.61 -0.87
CA LYS A 458 -23.40 -5.13 0.48
C LYS A 458 -22.75 -3.75 0.40
N LYS A 459 -23.44 -2.72 0.88
CA LYS A 459 -22.89 -1.39 1.15
C LYS A 459 -22.44 -1.29 2.62
N TYR A 460 -21.33 -0.59 2.80
CA TYR A 460 -20.53 -0.64 4.01
C TYR A 460 -20.21 0.78 4.48
N PRO A 461 -20.72 1.25 5.65
CA PRO A 461 -20.42 2.56 6.23
C PRO A 461 -19.29 2.77 7.26
N TYR A 462 -18.46 3.80 7.08
CA TYR A 462 -17.60 4.57 8.00
C TYR A 462 -18.03 6.05 7.88
N LEU A 463 -17.79 6.84 8.92
CA LEU A 463 -17.56 8.28 8.91
C LEU A 463 -16.43 8.52 9.90
N ARG A 464 -15.41 9.28 9.52
CA ARG A 464 -14.18 9.44 10.30
C ARG A 464 -13.88 10.90 10.61
N THR A 465 -13.40 11.13 11.83
CA THR A 465 -12.88 12.43 12.28
C THR A 465 -11.60 12.21 13.06
N SER A 466 -10.50 12.82 12.62
CA SER A 466 -9.19 12.72 13.28
C SER A 466 -8.55 14.08 13.47
N PHE A 467 -7.63 14.12 14.43
CA PHE A 467 -6.51 15.05 14.38
C PHE A 467 -5.40 14.41 13.55
N ARG A 468 -4.81 15.20 12.66
CA ARG A 468 -3.68 14.80 11.83
C ARG A 468 -2.45 15.61 12.17
N TYR A 469 -1.34 14.93 12.41
CA TYR A 469 0.00 15.52 12.41
C TYR A 469 0.72 15.21 11.09
N GLN A 470 1.27 16.22 10.43
CA GLN A 470 2.00 16.10 9.16
C GLN A 470 3.44 16.59 9.34
N VAL A 471 4.39 15.76 8.89
CA VAL A 471 5.83 16.04 8.97
C VAL A 471 6.51 15.72 7.64
N ASN A 472 7.50 16.54 7.25
CA ASN A 472 8.38 16.30 6.12
C ASN A 472 9.77 15.90 6.66
N LEU A 473 10.38 14.85 6.09
CA LEU A 473 11.52 14.08 6.63
C LEU A 473 12.71 14.01 5.65
#